data_AF-A0A512M7Z3-F1
#
_entry.id   AF-A0A512M7Z3-F1
#
_cell.length_a   1.000
_cell.length_b   1.000
_cell.length_c   1.000
_cell.angle_alpha   90.00
_cell.angle_beta   90.00
_cell.angle_gamma   90.00
#
_symmetry.space_group_name_H-M   'P 1'
#
loop_
_entity.id
_entity.type
_entity.pdbx_description
1 polymer ?
#
loop_
_entity_poly.entity_id
_entity_poly.type
_entity_poly.pdbx_seq_one_letter_code
_entity_poly.pdbx_strand_id
1 'polypeptide(L)'
;MHLPGIFRARTLHAALIGTFMTMATLAQTPAPVPPPPPVPPKPGEEAGKAKIPEDLLGDEHIREEFGVNQFTTPSIRKLFEMLDGLGKLSYDALKRPITRKTPSDRVLVSLGLGSLIADGFLIVQCEKVEAMEDVGRALIKYAKVLGTGQRMNRHTQSLFEHSIEGKWDQLRSELALTQADVEAEMVTLRDVDIAHLVSLGGWVRAFEIATRSVADNYAPEKTQRLIRPDIAEYYAASLSNLSPALQANESLKAIQAGLSDLVPLMGGPEAKSLTEEQTQKLADKAAALAKIVTEPMKG
;
A
#
# COMPACT_ATOMS: atom_id res chain seq x y z
N MET A 1 -1.61 -79.55 38.94
CA MET A 1 -1.55 -79.08 40.33
C MET A 1 -1.56 -77.55 40.31
N HIS A 2 -2.59 -76.96 40.92
CA HIS A 2 -2.77 -75.59 41.44
C HIS A 2 -2.24 -74.32 40.71
N LEU A 3 -3.19 -73.52 40.20
CA LEU A 3 -3.33 -72.05 40.36
C LEU A 3 -3.49 -71.68 41.87
N PRO A 4 -3.40 -70.40 42.37
CA PRO A 4 -3.94 -69.16 41.76
C PRO A 4 -3.33 -67.77 42.18
N GLY A 5 -3.96 -66.67 41.70
CA GLY A 5 -3.89 -65.32 42.30
C GLY A 5 -4.11 -64.19 41.27
N ILE A 6 -5.31 -63.94 40.71
CA ILE A 6 -6.48 -63.17 41.21
C ILE A 6 -6.21 -61.65 41.40
N PHE A 7 -6.87 -60.80 40.59
CA PHE A 7 -7.90 -59.79 40.97
C PHE A 7 -8.29 -58.98 39.71
N ARG A 8 -9.45 -59.22 39.07
CA ARG A 8 -10.82 -58.67 39.32
C ARG A 8 -10.98 -57.22 38.83
N ALA A 9 -12.09 -56.75 38.24
CA ALA A 9 -13.38 -57.31 37.85
C ALA A 9 -14.10 -56.24 36.98
N ARG A 10 -14.73 -56.63 35.86
CA ARG A 10 -16.19 -56.79 35.65
C ARG A 10 -17.01 -55.52 35.42
N THR A 11 -17.41 -55.39 34.16
CA THR A 11 -18.78 -55.14 33.69
C THR A 11 -19.87 -55.74 34.59
N LEU A 12 -20.96 -54.99 34.82
CA LEU A 12 -22.29 -55.60 35.01
C LEU A 12 -23.40 -54.69 34.48
N HIS A 13 -24.26 -55.30 33.67
CA HIS A 13 -25.57 -54.82 33.23
C HIS A 13 -26.65 -55.09 34.29
N ALA A 14 -27.72 -54.26 34.23
CA ALA A 14 -29.11 -54.51 34.64
C ALA A 14 -29.35 -54.74 36.16
N ALA A 15 -30.41 -54.27 36.82
CA ALA A 15 -31.80 -54.14 36.41
C ALA A 15 -32.64 -53.35 37.46
N LEU A 16 -33.72 -52.72 36.99
CA LEU A 16 -35.03 -52.42 37.63
C LEU A 16 -35.14 -52.22 39.16
N ILE A 17 -35.62 -51.02 39.54
CA ILE A 17 -36.79 -50.85 40.42
C ILE A 17 -37.62 -49.69 39.87
N GLY A 18 -38.88 -49.94 39.54
CA GLY A 18 -39.85 -48.92 39.15
C GLY A 18 -40.55 -48.31 40.36
N THR A 19 -40.94 -47.03 40.27
CA THR A 19 -42.07 -46.47 41.00
C THR A 19 -42.64 -45.29 40.21
N PHE A 20 -43.97 -45.27 40.12
CA PHE A 20 -44.88 -44.31 39.49
C PHE A 20 -44.65 -42.84 39.90
N MET A 21 -44.73 -41.92 38.93
CA MET A 21 -45.51 -40.67 39.10
C MET A 21 -45.75 -39.93 37.77
N THR A 22 -47.03 -39.79 37.42
CA THR A 22 -47.69 -38.64 36.76
C THR A 22 -47.15 -38.07 35.43
N MET A 23 -47.99 -38.23 34.41
CA MET A 23 -47.98 -37.54 33.12
C MET A 23 -47.92 -36.01 33.28
N ALA A 24 -46.86 -35.41 32.73
CA ALA A 24 -46.84 -34.01 32.32
C ALA A 24 -46.07 -33.93 30.99
N THR A 25 -46.80 -33.75 29.90
CA THR A 25 -46.27 -33.43 28.57
C THR A 25 -45.61 -32.06 28.63
N LEU A 26 -44.30 -32.02 28.87
CA LEU A 26 -43.47 -30.86 28.54
C LEU A 26 -43.06 -30.99 27.08
N ALA A 27 -43.68 -30.16 26.24
CA ALA A 27 -43.18 -29.90 24.89
C ALA A 27 -41.72 -29.44 25.01
N GLN A 28 -40.77 -30.26 24.55
CA GLN A 28 -39.41 -29.81 24.33
C GLN A 28 -39.45 -28.81 23.18
N THR A 29 -39.33 -27.52 23.50
CA THR A 29 -38.94 -26.52 22.50
C THR A 29 -37.58 -26.93 21.94
N PRO A 30 -37.42 -27.03 20.61
CA PRO A 30 -36.12 -27.31 20.01
C PRO A 30 -35.14 -26.21 20.41
N ALA A 31 -33.88 -26.60 20.66
CA ALA A 31 -32.81 -25.65 20.93
C ALA A 31 -32.72 -24.60 19.80
N PRO A 32 -32.39 -23.34 20.11
CA PRO A 32 -32.27 -22.30 19.09
C PRO A 32 -31.15 -22.68 18.12
N VAL A 33 -31.51 -22.82 16.85
CA VAL A 33 -30.55 -22.97 15.75
C VAL A 33 -29.66 -21.72 15.74
N PRO A 34 -28.33 -21.84 15.73
CA PRO A 34 -27.46 -20.67 15.60
C PRO A 34 -27.82 -19.93 14.30
N PRO A 35 -27.85 -18.60 14.31
CA PRO A 35 -28.19 -17.84 13.11
C PRO A 35 -27.25 -18.25 11.98
N PRO A 36 -27.76 -18.43 10.74
CA PRO A 36 -26.89 -18.69 9.60
C PRO A 36 -25.85 -17.56 9.50
N PRO A 37 -24.61 -17.88 9.06
CA PRO A 37 -23.61 -16.85 8.82
C PRO A 37 -24.20 -15.78 7.89
N PRO A 38 -23.86 -14.50 8.08
CA PRO A 38 -24.43 -13.42 7.29
C PRO A 38 -24.23 -13.72 5.81
N VAL A 39 -25.33 -13.72 5.06
CA VAL A 39 -25.31 -13.88 3.61
C VAL A 39 -24.40 -12.80 3.04
N PRO A 40 -23.36 -13.13 2.26
CA PRO A 40 -22.54 -12.12 1.61
C PRO A 40 -23.46 -11.20 0.78
N PRO A 41 -23.28 -9.87 0.84
CA PRO A 41 -24.16 -8.96 0.12
C PRO A 41 -24.15 -9.31 -1.37
N LYS A 42 -25.34 -9.30 -1.98
CA LYS A 42 -25.46 -9.46 -3.44
C LYS A 42 -24.63 -8.37 -4.11
N PRO A 43 -23.90 -8.67 -5.20
CA PRO A 43 -23.16 -7.66 -5.95
C PRO A 43 -24.10 -6.52 -6.35
N GLY A 44 -23.89 -5.32 -5.80
CA GLY A 44 -24.63 -4.11 -6.18
C GLY A 44 -25.52 -3.48 -5.12
N GLU A 45 -25.77 -4.10 -3.96
CA GLU A 45 -26.52 -3.45 -2.87
C GLU A 45 -25.59 -3.00 -1.74
N GLU A 46 -24.94 -1.85 -1.91
CA GLU A 46 -24.35 -1.12 -0.80
C GLU A 46 -25.38 -0.14 -0.22
N ALA A 47 -25.76 -0.38 1.03
CA ALA A 47 -26.53 0.57 1.83
C ALA A 47 -25.75 1.90 1.96
N GLY A 48 -26.31 2.96 1.37
CA GLY A 48 -26.07 4.36 1.72
C GLY A 48 -24.63 4.82 1.87
N LYS A 49 -23.85 4.89 0.78
CA LYS A 49 -22.59 5.66 0.76
C LYS A 49 -22.85 7.04 0.18
N ALA A 50 -22.51 8.10 0.92
CA ALA A 50 -22.48 9.45 0.37
C ALA A 50 -21.52 9.45 -0.83
N LYS A 51 -22.05 9.71 -2.03
CA LYS A 51 -21.22 10.08 -3.18
C LYS A 51 -20.51 11.37 -2.79
N ILE A 52 -19.19 11.45 -3.00
CA ILE A 52 -18.49 12.72 -2.86
C ILE A 52 -19.13 13.65 -3.89
N PRO A 53 -19.67 14.81 -3.47
CA PRO A 53 -20.28 15.77 -4.38
C PRO A 53 -19.32 16.09 -5.55
N GLU A 54 -19.82 16.03 -6.80
CA GLU A 54 -19.01 16.20 -8.02
C GLU A 54 -18.33 17.57 -8.07
N ASP A 55 -18.94 18.58 -7.43
CA ASP A 55 -18.41 19.92 -7.20
C ASP A 55 -17.12 19.93 -6.36
N LEU A 56 -16.96 19.03 -5.38
CA LEU A 56 -15.72 18.94 -4.58
C LEU A 56 -14.55 18.32 -5.37
N LEU A 57 -14.85 17.45 -6.34
CA LEU A 57 -13.83 16.82 -7.21
C LEU A 57 -13.57 17.63 -8.50
N GLY A 58 -14.45 18.57 -8.84
CA GLY A 58 -14.33 19.43 -10.02
C GLY A 58 -13.58 20.73 -9.76
N ASP A 59 -13.61 21.25 -8.53
CA ASP A 59 -12.92 22.49 -8.16
C ASP A 59 -11.45 22.23 -7.78
N GLU A 60 -10.52 22.80 -8.54
CA GLU A 60 -9.07 22.65 -8.34
C GLU A 60 -8.61 23.16 -6.97
N HIS A 61 -9.17 24.28 -6.49
CA HIS A 61 -8.77 24.86 -5.22
C HIS A 61 -9.19 23.97 -4.05
N ILE A 62 -10.41 23.44 -4.10
CA ILE A 62 -10.92 22.51 -3.09
C ILE A 62 -10.10 21.22 -3.09
N ARG A 63 -9.73 20.69 -4.27
CA ARG A 63 -8.87 19.50 -4.37
C ARG A 63 -7.51 19.72 -3.73
N GLU A 64 -6.90 20.88 -3.97
CA GLU A 64 -5.63 21.24 -3.36
C GLU A 64 -5.72 21.30 -1.82
N GLU A 65 -6.82 21.83 -1.27
CA GLU A 65 -7.08 21.82 0.17
C GLU A 65 -7.15 20.41 0.77
N PHE A 66 -7.48 19.39 -0.03
CA PHE A 66 -7.46 17.98 0.38
C PHE A 66 -6.17 17.25 0.01
N GLY A 67 -5.13 17.97 -0.42
CA GLY A 67 -3.85 17.38 -0.82
C GLY A 67 -3.92 16.61 -2.14
N VAL A 68 -4.87 16.94 -3.01
CA VAL A 68 -5.00 16.39 -4.37
C VAL A 68 -4.49 17.41 -5.37
N ASN A 69 -3.31 17.17 -5.93
CA ASN A 69 -2.67 18.02 -6.93
C ASN A 69 -1.74 17.21 -7.84
N GLN A 70 -1.06 17.88 -8.78
CA GLN A 70 -0.20 17.20 -9.75
C GLN A 70 1.00 16.45 -9.15
N PHE A 71 1.46 16.82 -7.96
CA PHE A 71 2.58 16.18 -7.27
C PHE A 71 2.10 15.02 -6.40
N THR A 72 1.00 15.21 -5.68
CA THR A 72 0.49 14.23 -4.71
C THR A 72 -0.32 13.11 -5.36
N THR A 73 -1.04 13.42 -6.43
CA THR A 73 -1.88 12.48 -7.19
C THR A 73 -1.60 12.61 -8.70
N PRO A 74 -0.37 12.29 -9.15
CA PRO A 74 -0.05 12.33 -10.58
C PRO A 74 -0.88 11.29 -11.35
N SER A 75 -1.06 11.53 -12.65
CA SER A 75 -1.78 10.60 -13.52
C SER A 75 -1.08 9.25 -13.60
N ILE A 76 -1.81 8.17 -13.30
CA ILE A 76 -1.32 6.79 -13.40
C ILE A 76 -0.80 6.46 -14.81
N ARG A 77 -1.46 6.94 -15.88
CA ARG A 77 -0.98 6.74 -17.26
C ARG A 77 0.38 7.40 -17.49
N LYS A 78 0.52 8.65 -17.07
CA LYS A 78 1.79 9.39 -17.18
C LYS A 78 2.90 8.73 -16.36
N LEU A 79 2.59 8.12 -15.22
CA LEU A 79 3.58 7.35 -14.45
C LEU A 79 4.12 6.16 -15.25
N PHE A 80 3.26 5.39 -15.94
CA PHE A 80 3.73 4.31 -16.81
C PHE A 80 4.52 4.83 -18.02
N GLU A 81 4.09 5.92 -18.66
CA GLU A 81 4.85 6.57 -19.74
C GLU A 81 6.25 7.03 -19.27
N MET A 82 6.35 7.55 -18.04
CA MET A 82 7.63 7.92 -17.43
C MET A 82 8.52 6.69 -17.21
N LEU A 83 7.96 5.58 -16.72
CA LEU A 83 8.69 4.32 -16.52
C LEU A 83 9.18 3.74 -17.85
N ASP A 84 8.34 3.73 -18.89
CA ASP A 84 8.72 3.31 -20.25
C ASP A 84 9.89 4.17 -20.78
N GLY A 85 9.88 5.47 -20.46
CA GLY A 85 10.94 6.42 -20.80
C GLY A 85 12.30 6.18 -20.15
N LEU A 86 12.39 5.35 -19.10
CA LEU A 86 13.65 4.92 -18.48
C LEU A 86 14.30 3.75 -19.24
N GLY A 87 13.53 3.06 -20.09
CA GLY A 87 13.90 1.83 -20.77
C GLY A 87 13.57 0.59 -19.93
N LYS A 88 14.17 -0.55 -20.29
CA LYS A 88 13.89 -1.83 -19.63
C LYS A 88 14.40 -1.83 -18.19
N LEU A 89 13.49 -1.90 -17.23
CA LEU A 89 13.80 -2.02 -15.81
C LEU A 89 14.23 -3.45 -15.45
N SER A 90 15.18 -3.58 -14.51
CA SER A 90 15.60 -4.86 -13.95
C SER A 90 14.90 -5.10 -12.62
N TYR A 91 13.88 -5.96 -12.60
CA TYR A 91 13.18 -6.28 -11.37
C TYR A 91 14.12 -6.82 -10.28
N ASP A 92 15.06 -7.69 -10.63
CA ASP A 92 15.95 -8.30 -9.64
C ASP A 92 16.93 -7.31 -9.01
N ALA A 93 17.35 -6.29 -9.75
CA ALA A 93 18.21 -5.22 -9.22
C ALA A 93 17.41 -4.21 -8.38
N LEU A 94 16.12 -4.02 -8.68
CA LEU A 94 15.30 -2.97 -8.12
C LEU A 94 14.37 -3.45 -6.99
N LYS A 95 14.07 -4.75 -6.93
CA LYS A 95 13.18 -5.31 -5.91
C LYS A 95 13.81 -5.19 -4.52
N ARG A 96 12.95 -5.08 -3.52
CA ARG A 96 13.31 -5.10 -2.10
C ARG A 96 12.39 -6.06 -1.36
N PRO A 97 12.75 -6.51 -0.14
CA PRO A 97 11.85 -7.27 0.70
C PRO A 97 10.59 -6.45 1.03
N ILE A 98 9.42 -6.99 0.73
CA ILE A 98 8.13 -6.42 1.15
C ILE A 98 7.85 -6.93 2.57
N THR A 99 8.02 -6.06 3.56
CA THR A 99 7.72 -6.41 4.95
C THR A 99 6.21 -6.52 5.16
N ARG A 100 5.78 -7.65 5.70
CA ARG A 100 4.39 -7.86 6.14
C ARG A 100 4.10 -7.25 7.51
N LYS A 101 5.12 -6.75 8.23
CA LYS A 101 4.94 -6.04 9.50
C LYS A 101 4.63 -4.58 9.22
N THR A 102 3.52 -4.10 9.76
CA THR A 102 3.15 -2.69 9.65
C THR A 102 3.77 -1.94 10.83
N PRO A 103 4.46 -0.81 10.60
CA PRO A 103 4.92 0.06 11.68
C PRO A 103 3.77 0.46 12.61
N SER A 104 4.09 0.70 13.88
CA SER A 104 3.14 1.29 14.82
C SER A 104 3.02 2.81 14.65
N ASP A 105 4.06 3.46 14.12
CA ASP A 105 4.05 4.90 13.83
C ASP A 105 3.26 5.18 12.54
N ARG A 106 2.20 5.98 12.66
CA ARG A 106 1.32 6.37 11.56
C ARG A 106 2.07 7.12 10.46
N VAL A 107 3.13 7.86 10.78
CA VAL A 107 3.99 8.53 9.79
C VAL A 107 4.64 7.51 8.88
N LEU A 108 5.30 6.51 9.47
CA LEU A 108 5.97 5.44 8.73
C LEU A 108 4.98 4.54 7.97
N VAL A 109 3.78 4.32 8.51
CA VAL A 109 2.72 3.64 7.76
C VAL A 109 2.30 4.45 6.53
N SER A 110 2.17 5.77 6.65
CA SER A 110 1.78 6.65 5.54
C SER A 110 2.84 6.64 4.44
N LEU A 111 4.10 6.93 4.79
CA LEU A 111 5.23 6.84 3.86
C LEU A 111 5.36 5.45 3.23
N GLY A 112 5.26 4.41 4.06
CA GLY A 112 5.37 3.02 3.61
C GLY A 112 4.25 2.59 2.66
N LEU A 113 3.02 3.10 2.83
CA LEU A 113 1.93 2.85 1.88
C LEU A 113 2.29 3.40 0.50
N GLY A 114 2.79 4.63 0.44
CA GLY A 114 3.31 5.22 -0.78
C GLY A 114 4.40 4.38 -1.44
N SER A 115 5.40 3.95 -0.66
CA SER A 115 6.48 3.12 -1.18
C SER A 115 5.98 1.78 -1.73
N LEU A 116 4.98 1.16 -1.10
CA LEU A 116 4.34 -0.07 -1.60
C LEU A 116 3.59 0.15 -2.91
N ILE A 117 2.96 1.32 -3.09
CA ILE A 117 2.32 1.68 -4.37
C ILE A 117 3.38 1.74 -5.46
N ALA A 118 4.51 2.41 -5.21
CA ALA A 118 5.62 2.47 -6.17
C ALA A 118 6.22 1.09 -6.49
N ASP A 119 6.32 0.19 -5.49
CA ASP A 119 6.71 -1.21 -5.73
C ASP A 119 5.69 -1.94 -6.62
N GLY A 120 4.39 -1.69 -6.45
CA GLY A 120 3.34 -2.21 -7.32
C GLY A 120 3.51 -1.77 -8.77
N PHE A 121 3.84 -0.50 -9.02
CA PHE A 121 4.17 -0.01 -10.36
C PHE A 121 5.39 -0.72 -10.95
N LEU A 122 6.45 -0.93 -10.17
CA LEU A 122 7.63 -1.68 -10.61
C LEU A 122 7.29 -3.13 -11.00
N ILE A 123 6.48 -3.80 -10.18
CA ILE A 123 6.02 -5.18 -10.42
C ILE A 123 5.23 -5.28 -11.72
N VAL A 124 4.30 -4.35 -11.95
CA VAL A 124 3.52 -4.28 -13.19
C VAL A 124 4.40 -3.94 -14.39
N GLN A 125 5.30 -2.97 -14.25
CA GLN A 125 6.23 -2.57 -15.32
C GLN A 125 7.17 -3.71 -15.74
N CYS A 126 7.55 -4.56 -14.78
CA CYS A 126 8.43 -5.70 -15.01
C CYS A 126 7.69 -7.03 -15.21
N GLU A 127 6.35 -6.99 -15.26
CA GLU A 127 5.50 -8.15 -15.53
C GLU A 127 5.70 -9.32 -14.55
N LYS A 128 5.78 -9.03 -13.25
CA LYS A 128 6.12 -10.00 -12.19
C LYS A 128 4.90 -10.51 -11.43
N VAL A 129 4.16 -11.42 -12.05
CA VAL A 129 2.95 -12.04 -11.45
C VAL A 129 3.22 -12.61 -10.06
N GLU A 130 4.36 -13.26 -9.87
CA GLU A 130 4.76 -13.91 -8.63
C GLU A 130 4.90 -12.94 -7.44
N ALA A 131 5.07 -11.65 -7.69
CA ALA A 131 5.21 -10.62 -6.66
C ALA A 131 3.90 -9.85 -6.37
N MET A 132 2.88 -10.01 -7.21
CA MET A 132 1.61 -9.28 -7.12
C MET A 132 0.86 -9.56 -5.81
N GLU A 133 0.84 -10.82 -5.37
CA GLU A 133 0.12 -11.20 -4.15
C GLU A 133 0.72 -10.54 -2.90
N ASP A 134 2.04 -10.54 -2.78
CA ASP A 134 2.73 -9.99 -1.61
C ASP A 134 2.54 -8.48 -1.49
N VAL A 135 2.68 -7.75 -2.60
CA VAL A 135 2.47 -6.29 -2.60
C VAL A 135 0.99 -5.95 -2.34
N GLY A 136 0.05 -6.69 -2.95
CA GLY A 136 -1.39 -6.46 -2.76
C GLY A 136 -1.83 -6.65 -1.31
N ARG A 137 -1.35 -7.72 -0.65
CA ARG A 137 -1.62 -7.97 0.77
C ARG A 137 -1.04 -6.88 1.68
N ALA A 138 0.17 -6.41 1.38
CA ALA A 138 0.81 -5.33 2.14
C ALA A 138 0.04 -4.02 1.99
N LEU A 139 -0.37 -3.65 0.76
CA LEU A 139 -1.18 -2.47 0.47
C LEU A 139 -2.48 -2.46 1.27
N ILE A 140 -3.26 -3.54 1.24
CA ILE A 140 -4.52 -3.65 1.99
C ILE A 140 -4.28 -3.46 3.48
N LYS A 141 -3.20 -4.04 4.02
CA LYS A 141 -2.89 -3.93 5.45
C LYS A 141 -2.55 -2.50 5.86
N TYR A 142 -1.74 -1.81 5.07
CA TYR A 142 -1.34 -0.42 5.34
C TYR A 142 -2.53 0.54 5.17
N ALA A 143 -3.30 0.38 4.10
CA ALA A 143 -4.52 1.14 3.85
C ALA A 143 -5.52 1.01 5.03
N LYS A 144 -5.73 -0.22 5.53
CA LYS A 144 -6.60 -0.47 6.69
C LYS A 144 -6.14 0.27 7.96
N VAL A 145 -4.82 0.35 8.22
CA VAL A 145 -4.30 1.09 9.38
C VAL A 145 -4.56 2.59 9.27
N LEU A 146 -4.54 3.14 8.05
CA LEU A 146 -4.85 4.54 7.79
C LEU A 146 -6.36 4.82 7.66
N GLY A 147 -7.21 3.79 7.74
CA GLY A 147 -8.66 3.91 7.58
C GLY A 147 -9.11 4.11 6.13
N THR A 148 -8.25 3.85 5.15
CA THR A 148 -8.53 3.93 3.70
C THR A 148 -8.58 2.54 3.05
N GLY A 149 -8.82 2.49 1.73
CA GLY A 149 -8.77 1.26 0.93
C GLY A 149 -10.12 0.57 0.77
N GLN A 150 -11.23 1.21 1.15
CA GLN A 150 -12.57 0.63 0.99
C GLN A 150 -13.02 0.64 -0.48
N ARG A 151 -12.61 1.64 -1.27
CA ARG A 151 -12.97 1.73 -2.71
C ARG A 151 -12.03 0.96 -3.64
N MET A 152 -10.86 0.54 -3.17
CA MET A 152 -9.86 -0.17 -3.99
C MET A 152 -10.27 -1.61 -4.36
N ASN A 153 -11.24 -2.19 -3.64
CA ASN A 153 -11.64 -3.59 -3.82
C ASN A 153 -12.36 -3.85 -5.17
N ARG A 154 -12.98 -2.84 -5.79
CA ARG A 154 -13.76 -3.01 -7.03
C ARG A 154 -12.93 -3.54 -8.20
N HIS A 155 -11.66 -3.12 -8.29
CA HIS A 155 -10.76 -3.44 -9.39
C HIS A 155 -9.77 -4.56 -9.04
N THR A 156 -9.66 -4.97 -7.77
CA THR A 156 -8.60 -5.89 -7.32
C THR A 156 -8.71 -7.27 -8.00
N GLN A 157 -9.93 -7.75 -8.26
CA GLN A 157 -10.14 -9.04 -8.93
C GLN A 157 -9.71 -8.99 -10.41
N SER A 158 -10.19 -8.00 -11.18
CA SER A 158 -9.82 -7.84 -12.59
C SER A 158 -8.32 -7.62 -12.77
N LEU A 159 -7.70 -6.83 -11.89
CA LEU A 159 -6.25 -6.63 -11.87
C LEU A 159 -5.48 -7.94 -11.69
N PHE A 160 -5.93 -8.80 -10.77
CA PHE A 160 -5.29 -10.08 -10.51
C PHE A 160 -5.49 -11.05 -11.68
N GLU A 161 -6.71 -11.14 -12.23
CA GLU A 161 -7.03 -11.96 -13.40
C GLU A 161 -6.16 -11.56 -14.61
N HIS A 162 -6.10 -10.27 -14.95
CA HIS A 162 -5.25 -9.78 -16.04
C HIS A 162 -3.77 -10.09 -15.83
N SER A 163 -3.28 -10.04 -14.58
CA SER A 163 -1.88 -10.38 -14.28
C SER A 163 -1.58 -11.86 -14.54
N ILE A 164 -2.48 -12.77 -14.13
CA ILE A 164 -2.33 -14.22 -14.34
C ILE A 164 -2.40 -14.57 -15.82
N GLU A 165 -3.27 -13.92 -16.56
CA GLU A 165 -3.44 -14.13 -18.00
C GLU A 165 -2.36 -13.46 -18.86
N GLY A 166 -1.41 -12.73 -18.24
CA GLY A 166 -0.35 -12.00 -18.94
C GLY A 166 -0.84 -10.80 -19.77
N LYS A 167 -2.04 -10.28 -19.48
CA LYS A 167 -2.66 -9.16 -20.20
C LYS A 167 -2.22 -7.81 -19.62
N TRP A 168 -0.93 -7.52 -19.67
CA TRP A 168 -0.32 -6.37 -18.98
C TRP A 168 -0.80 -5.01 -19.45
N ASP A 169 -1.04 -4.83 -20.75
CA ASP A 169 -1.61 -3.59 -21.27
C ASP A 169 -3.02 -3.33 -20.73
N GLN A 170 -3.83 -4.39 -20.61
CA GLN A 170 -5.17 -4.30 -20.02
C GLN A 170 -5.07 -3.99 -18.53
N LEU A 171 -4.12 -4.61 -17.82
CA LEU A 171 -3.86 -4.31 -16.41
C LEU A 171 -3.46 -2.84 -16.20
N ARG A 172 -2.54 -2.31 -17.01
CA ARG A 172 -2.15 -0.88 -16.96
C ARG A 172 -3.34 0.04 -17.23
N SER A 173 -4.18 -0.31 -18.20
CA SER A 173 -5.41 0.43 -18.50
C SER A 173 -6.40 0.39 -17.33
N GLU A 174 -6.61 -0.78 -16.72
CA GLU A 174 -7.49 -0.96 -15.57
C GLU A 174 -6.99 -0.19 -14.35
N LEU A 175 -5.68 -0.21 -14.07
CA LEU A 175 -5.07 0.63 -13.03
C LEU A 175 -5.33 2.11 -13.29
N ALA A 176 -5.21 2.58 -14.54
CA ALA A 176 -5.48 3.96 -14.88
C ALA A 176 -6.95 4.38 -14.65
N LEU A 177 -7.90 3.45 -14.75
CA LEU A 177 -9.31 3.73 -14.44
C LEU A 177 -9.55 3.97 -12.95
N THR A 178 -8.64 3.52 -12.08
CA THR A 178 -8.73 3.75 -10.64
C THR A 178 -8.37 5.18 -10.21
N GLN A 179 -7.90 6.04 -11.12
CA GLN A 179 -7.47 7.41 -10.81
C GLN A 179 -8.52 8.20 -10.00
N ALA A 180 -9.78 8.20 -10.47
CA ALA A 180 -10.86 8.91 -9.79
C ALA A 180 -11.18 8.33 -8.41
N ASP A 181 -11.07 7.01 -8.25
CA ASP A 181 -11.26 6.35 -6.95
C ASP A 181 -10.12 6.69 -5.98
N VAL A 182 -8.88 6.80 -6.46
CA VAL A 182 -7.71 7.24 -5.65
C VAL A 182 -7.90 8.68 -5.18
N GLU A 183 -8.27 9.60 -6.07
CA GLU A 183 -8.51 11.00 -5.70
C GLU A 183 -9.68 11.14 -4.71
N ALA A 184 -10.75 10.36 -4.92
CA ALA A 184 -11.88 10.31 -3.99
C ALA A 184 -11.50 9.78 -2.61
N GLU A 185 -10.64 8.77 -2.53
CA GLU A 185 -10.12 8.27 -1.25
C GLU A 185 -9.29 9.33 -0.52
N MET A 186 -8.48 10.12 -1.24
CA MET A 186 -7.69 11.21 -0.66
C MET A 186 -8.58 12.32 -0.07
N VAL A 187 -9.64 12.73 -0.78
CA VAL A 187 -10.64 13.68 -0.25
C VAL A 187 -11.38 13.10 0.96
N THR A 188 -11.72 11.81 0.94
CA THR A 188 -12.44 11.14 2.03
C THR A 188 -11.59 11.02 3.29
N LEU A 189 -10.28 10.87 3.14
CA LEU A 189 -9.34 10.74 4.25
C LEU A 189 -9.39 11.95 5.20
N ARG A 190 -9.65 13.16 4.63
CA ARG A 190 -9.71 14.44 5.37
C ARG A 190 -8.47 14.68 6.25
N ASP A 191 -7.33 14.15 5.82
CA ASP A 191 -6.04 14.26 6.49
C ASP A 191 -4.98 14.56 5.42
N VAL A 192 -4.78 15.86 5.20
CA VAL A 192 -3.87 16.39 4.17
C VAL A 192 -2.43 15.98 4.48
N ASP A 193 -2.05 15.98 5.75
CA ASP A 193 -0.71 15.57 6.17
C ASP A 193 -0.44 14.11 5.77
N ILE A 194 -1.39 13.19 6.03
CA ILE A 194 -1.26 11.80 5.58
C ILE A 194 -1.22 11.69 4.06
N ALA A 195 -2.08 12.43 3.35
CA ALA A 195 -2.08 12.45 1.88
C ALA A 195 -0.70 12.83 1.31
N HIS A 196 -0.09 13.90 1.84
CA HIS A 196 1.26 14.32 1.45
C HIS A 196 2.32 13.28 1.83
N LEU A 197 2.22 12.66 3.01
CA LEU A 197 3.16 11.62 3.44
C LEU A 197 3.07 10.35 2.59
N VAL A 198 1.85 9.91 2.22
CA VAL A 198 1.66 8.79 1.30
C VAL A 198 2.29 9.11 -0.05
N SER A 199 2.04 10.29 -0.60
CA SER A 199 2.62 10.63 -1.89
C SER A 199 4.14 10.80 -1.85
N LEU A 200 4.68 11.42 -0.80
CA LEU A 200 6.12 11.52 -0.56
C LEU A 200 6.78 10.14 -0.51
N GLY A 201 6.20 9.19 0.23
CA GLY A 201 6.75 7.84 0.32
C GLY A 201 6.74 7.10 -1.03
N GLY A 202 5.74 7.37 -1.87
CA GLY A 202 5.69 6.87 -3.24
C GLY A 202 6.73 7.52 -4.13
N TRP A 203 6.88 8.83 -4.05
CA TRP A 203 7.87 9.57 -4.82
C TRP A 203 9.30 9.18 -4.46
N VAL A 204 9.65 9.09 -3.17
CA VAL A 204 10.98 8.67 -2.71
C VAL A 204 11.34 7.31 -3.30
N ARG A 205 10.41 6.35 -3.25
CA ARG A 205 10.65 5.00 -3.78
C ARG A 205 10.72 4.99 -5.31
N ALA A 206 9.84 5.71 -6.00
CA ALA A 206 9.87 5.82 -7.46
C ALA A 206 11.17 6.51 -7.94
N PHE A 207 11.65 7.50 -7.20
CA PHE A 207 12.88 8.21 -7.51
C PHE A 207 14.11 7.34 -7.28
N GLU A 208 14.16 6.53 -6.22
CA GLU A 208 15.17 5.48 -6.04
C GLU A 208 15.18 4.50 -7.23
N ILE A 209 14.02 4.01 -7.65
CA ILE A 209 13.90 3.09 -8.80
C ILE A 209 14.46 3.74 -10.07
N ALA A 210 14.04 4.98 -10.35
CA ALA A 210 14.41 5.70 -11.55
C ALA A 210 15.92 6.01 -11.58
N THR A 211 16.45 6.58 -10.50
CA THR A 211 17.87 6.91 -10.38
C THR A 211 18.74 5.67 -10.46
N ARG A 212 18.38 4.57 -9.77
CA ARG A 212 19.11 3.31 -9.84
C ARG A 212 19.08 2.72 -11.25
N SER A 213 17.92 2.70 -11.91
CA SER A 213 17.80 2.17 -13.26
C SER A 213 18.65 2.93 -14.28
N VAL A 214 18.72 4.27 -14.15
CA VAL A 214 19.54 5.11 -15.02
C VAL A 214 21.02 4.97 -14.67
N ALA A 215 21.38 4.85 -13.38
CA ALA A 215 22.77 4.60 -12.98
C ALA A 215 23.30 3.26 -13.50
N ASP A 216 22.52 2.18 -13.37
CA ASP A 216 22.90 0.84 -13.85
C ASP A 216 23.05 0.76 -15.37
N ASN A 217 22.36 1.64 -16.11
CA ASN A 217 22.36 1.69 -17.57
C ASN A 217 22.49 3.14 -18.06
N TYR A 218 23.60 3.76 -17.69
CA TYR A 218 23.82 5.19 -17.92
C TYR A 218 23.66 5.58 -19.39
N ALA A 219 22.82 6.58 -19.60
CA ALA A 219 22.68 7.30 -20.85
C ALA A 219 22.36 8.77 -20.53
N PRO A 220 23.16 9.74 -21.01
CA PRO A 220 22.98 11.17 -20.68
C PRO A 220 21.55 11.67 -20.91
N GLU A 221 20.88 11.21 -21.97
CA GLU A 221 19.54 11.66 -22.34
C GLU A 221 18.48 11.19 -21.33
N LYS A 222 18.68 10.02 -20.70
CA LYS A 222 17.76 9.49 -19.69
C LYS A 222 17.83 10.28 -18.39
N THR A 223 18.98 10.89 -18.09
CA THR A 223 19.18 11.67 -16.85
C THR A 223 18.28 12.91 -16.79
N GLN A 224 17.83 13.44 -17.92
CA GLN A 224 16.88 14.57 -17.99
C GLN A 224 15.61 14.29 -17.18
N ARG A 225 15.15 13.04 -17.14
CA ARG A 225 13.95 12.63 -16.40
C ARG A 225 14.15 12.68 -14.89
N LEU A 226 15.40 12.71 -14.41
CA LEU A 226 15.77 12.77 -12.99
C LEU A 226 15.93 14.22 -12.49
N ILE A 227 16.07 15.18 -13.40
CA ILE A 227 16.24 16.60 -13.10
C ILE A 227 14.87 17.19 -12.75
N ARG A 228 14.40 16.91 -11.53
CA ARG A 228 13.09 17.33 -11.00
C ARG A 228 13.22 17.97 -9.61
N PRO A 229 14.00 19.07 -9.48
CA PRO A 229 14.15 19.76 -8.20
C PRO A 229 12.81 20.31 -7.68
N ASP A 230 11.90 20.67 -8.58
CA ASP A 230 10.55 21.14 -8.26
C ASP A 230 9.76 20.18 -7.36
N ILE A 231 9.87 18.86 -7.60
CA ILE A 231 9.15 17.87 -6.77
C ILE A 231 9.82 17.73 -5.40
N ALA A 232 11.16 17.71 -5.36
CA ALA A 232 11.90 17.62 -4.10
C ALA A 232 11.67 18.85 -3.20
N GLU A 233 11.68 20.04 -3.80
CA GLU A 233 11.38 21.32 -3.15
C GLU A 233 9.94 21.36 -2.64
N TYR A 234 8.98 20.91 -3.46
CA TYR A 234 7.57 20.81 -3.05
C TYR A 234 7.40 19.99 -1.77
N TYR A 235 8.03 18.80 -1.71
CA TYR A 235 7.94 17.96 -0.52
C TYR A 235 8.73 18.51 0.67
N ALA A 236 9.90 19.11 0.45
CA ALA A 236 10.66 19.77 1.52
C ALA A 236 9.84 20.93 2.14
N ALA A 237 9.16 21.73 1.31
CA ALA A 237 8.27 22.79 1.75
C ALA A 237 7.05 22.22 2.49
N SER A 238 6.43 21.15 1.96
CA SER A 238 5.29 20.48 2.59
C SER A 238 5.64 20.00 4.00
N LEU A 239 6.80 19.34 4.19
CA LEU A 239 7.27 18.89 5.50
C LEU A 239 7.53 20.05 6.48
N SER A 240 7.99 21.19 5.97
CA SER A 240 8.24 22.41 6.76
C SER A 240 6.96 23.07 7.27
N ASN A 241 5.80 22.74 6.67
CA ASN A 241 4.50 23.31 6.98
C ASN A 241 3.60 22.37 7.80
N LEU A 242 4.08 21.16 8.14
CA LEU A 242 3.36 20.21 8.99
C LEU A 242 3.17 20.75 10.41
N SER A 243 2.27 20.12 11.18
CA SER A 243 2.13 20.45 12.61
C SER A 243 3.44 20.27 13.39
N PRO A 244 3.69 21.03 14.49
CA PRO A 244 4.92 20.92 15.27
C PRO A 244 5.22 19.50 15.78
N ALA A 245 4.18 18.72 16.09
CA ALA A 245 4.32 17.34 16.52
C ALA A 245 4.89 16.44 15.41
N LEU A 246 4.46 16.63 14.17
CA LEU A 246 4.99 15.91 13.02
C LEU A 246 6.39 16.39 12.65
N GLN A 247 6.65 17.70 12.71
CA GLN A 247 8.01 18.23 12.50
C GLN A 247 9.02 17.70 13.53
N ALA A 248 8.57 17.33 14.73
CA ALA A 248 9.40 16.71 15.75
C ALA A 248 9.74 15.23 15.47
N ASN A 249 9.05 14.56 14.52
CA ASN A 249 9.31 13.17 14.17
C ASN A 249 10.68 13.01 13.49
N GLU A 250 11.53 12.15 14.05
CA GLU A 250 12.92 11.98 13.60
C GLU A 250 13.03 11.48 12.16
N SER A 251 12.12 10.61 11.71
CA SER A 251 12.09 10.14 10.31
C SER A 251 11.75 11.29 9.36
N LEU A 252 10.82 12.17 9.73
CA LEU A 252 10.46 13.32 8.89
C LEU A 252 11.57 14.36 8.83
N LYS A 253 12.25 14.65 9.94
CA LYS A 253 13.45 15.52 9.93
C LYS A 253 14.53 14.96 9.02
N ALA A 254 14.82 13.67 9.13
CA ALA A 254 15.83 13.02 8.31
C ALA A 254 15.45 13.02 6.82
N ILE A 255 14.17 12.81 6.49
CA ILE A 255 13.68 12.90 5.11
C ILE A 255 13.77 14.33 4.60
N GLN A 256 13.34 15.33 5.37
CA GLN A 256 13.41 16.75 4.98
C GLN A 256 14.85 17.20 4.70
N ALA A 257 15.79 16.83 5.56
CA ALA A 257 17.21 17.06 5.34
C ALA A 257 17.70 16.34 4.07
N GLY A 258 17.32 15.08 3.89
CA GLY A 258 17.67 14.29 2.70
C GLY A 258 17.14 14.88 1.39
N LEU A 259 15.92 15.42 1.39
CA LEU A 259 15.34 16.13 0.24
C LEU A 259 16.13 17.41 -0.07
N SER A 260 16.47 18.18 0.96
CA SER A 260 17.27 19.41 0.81
C SER A 260 18.66 19.13 0.23
N ASP A 261 19.27 18.02 0.64
CA ASP A 261 20.55 17.56 0.09
C ASP A 261 20.46 16.97 -1.32
N LEU A 262 19.28 16.49 -1.74
CA LEU A 262 19.06 15.93 -3.08
C LEU A 262 18.99 17.02 -4.15
N VAL A 263 18.37 18.16 -3.85
CA VAL A 263 18.13 19.25 -4.82
C VAL A 263 19.42 19.68 -5.55
N PRO A 264 20.56 19.94 -4.87
CA PRO A 264 21.81 20.31 -5.55
C PRO A 264 22.37 19.22 -6.48
N LEU A 265 21.99 17.95 -6.29
CA LEU A 265 22.46 16.82 -7.10
C LEU A 265 21.62 16.63 -8.37
N MET A 266 20.44 17.25 -8.46
CA MET A 266 19.55 17.17 -9.61
C MET A 266 19.96 18.09 -10.77
N GLY A 267 21.15 18.68 -10.71
CA GLY A 267 21.64 19.62 -11.73
C GLY A 267 21.19 21.05 -11.48
N GLY A 268 21.91 22.00 -12.07
CA GLY A 268 21.58 23.42 -11.99
C GLY A 268 20.38 23.81 -12.89
N PRO A 269 19.91 25.06 -12.82
CA PRO A 269 18.72 25.53 -13.56
C PRO A 269 18.77 25.31 -15.08
N GLU A 270 19.97 25.21 -15.66
CA GLU A 270 20.19 25.00 -17.10
C GLU A 270 20.72 23.60 -17.46
N ALA A 271 20.79 22.68 -16.47
CA ALA A 271 21.35 21.36 -16.69
C ALA A 271 20.47 20.54 -17.65
N LYS A 272 21.04 20.17 -18.80
CA LYS A 272 20.40 19.31 -19.81
C LYS A 272 20.64 17.83 -19.60
N SER A 273 21.57 17.45 -18.72
CA SER A 273 21.87 16.07 -18.35
C SER A 273 22.77 16.06 -17.11
N LEU A 274 22.87 14.90 -16.48
CA LEU A 274 23.80 14.59 -15.40
C LEU A 274 24.94 13.73 -15.94
N THR A 275 26.14 13.90 -15.40
CA THR A 275 27.26 12.96 -15.61
C THR A 275 26.97 11.61 -14.95
N GLU A 276 27.69 10.57 -15.35
CA GLU A 276 27.58 9.24 -14.73
C GLU A 276 27.87 9.29 -13.23
N GLU A 277 28.91 10.02 -12.82
CA GLU A 277 29.26 10.20 -11.40
C GLU A 277 28.15 10.92 -10.62
N GLN A 278 27.57 11.98 -11.17
CA GLN A 278 26.44 12.68 -10.56
C GLN A 278 25.21 11.77 -10.45
N THR A 279 24.95 10.97 -11.50
CA THR A 279 23.84 10.01 -11.52
C THR A 279 24.01 8.95 -10.44
N GLN A 280 25.23 8.43 -10.26
CA GLN A 280 25.53 7.46 -9.21
C GLN A 280 25.34 8.07 -7.81
N LYS A 281 25.88 9.27 -7.58
CA LYS A 281 25.69 10.00 -6.31
C LYS A 281 24.21 10.25 -6.00
N LEU A 282 23.44 10.62 -7.02
CA LEU A 282 22.00 10.84 -6.90
C LEU A 282 21.26 9.54 -6.54
N ALA A 283 21.62 8.43 -7.19
CA ALA A 283 21.06 7.11 -6.89
C ALA A 283 21.39 6.65 -5.45
N ASP A 284 22.63 6.83 -5.01
CA ASP A 284 23.05 6.47 -3.65
C ASP A 284 22.29 7.28 -2.59
N LYS A 285 22.09 8.59 -2.84
CA LYS A 285 21.32 9.47 -1.95
C LYS A 285 19.83 9.12 -1.95
N ALA A 286 19.24 8.82 -3.12
CA ALA A 286 17.86 8.37 -3.23
C ALA A 286 17.62 7.05 -2.48
N ALA A 287 18.54 6.09 -2.60
CA ALA A 287 18.49 4.84 -1.85
C ALA A 287 18.62 5.04 -0.34
N ALA A 288 19.50 5.95 0.10
CA ALA A 288 19.61 6.32 1.51
C ALA A 288 18.32 6.93 2.06
N LEU A 289 17.64 7.78 1.27
CA LEU A 289 16.36 8.38 1.63
C LEU A 289 15.24 7.34 1.73
N ALA A 290 15.15 6.43 0.74
CA ALA A 290 14.17 5.35 0.74
C ALA A 290 14.31 4.41 1.94
N LYS A 291 15.56 4.14 2.38
CA LYS A 291 15.83 3.32 3.57
C LYS A 291 15.22 3.88 4.85
N ILE A 292 15.08 5.20 4.99
CA ILE A 292 14.44 5.81 6.18
C ILE A 292 12.99 5.32 6.33
N VAL A 293 12.30 5.09 5.21
CA VAL A 293 10.91 4.61 5.19
C VAL A 293 10.84 3.11 5.46
N THR A 294 11.76 2.32 4.89
CA THR A 294 11.67 0.85 4.89
C THR A 294 12.39 0.19 6.07
N GLU A 295 13.41 0.86 6.60
CA GLU A 295 14.23 0.44 7.73
C GLU A 295 14.25 1.57 8.76
N PRO A 296 13.12 1.81 9.46
CA PRO A 296 13.03 2.94 10.37
C PRO A 296 14.12 2.86 11.43
N MET A 297 14.69 4.01 11.76
CA MET A 297 15.76 4.11 12.74
C MET A 297 15.33 3.41 14.03
N LYS A 298 16.15 2.47 14.51
CA LYS A 298 15.96 1.89 15.83
C LYS A 298 16.23 3.00 16.84
N GLY A 299 15.17 3.49 17.49
CA GLY A 299 15.29 4.34 18.67
C GLY A 299 15.99 3.62 19.82
#